data_AF-A0A2N2IJG8-F1
#
_entry.id   AF-A0A2N2IJG8-F1
#
_cell.length_a   1.000
_cell.length_b   1.000
_cell.length_c   1.000
_cell.angle_alpha   90.00
_cell.angle_beta   90.00
_cell.angle_gamma   90.00
#
_symmetry.space_group_name_H-M   'P 1'
#
loop_
_entity.id
_entity.type
_entity.pdbx_description
1 polymer ?
#
loop_
_entity_poly.entity_id
_entity_poly.type
_entity_poly.pdbx_seq_one_letter_code
_entity_poly.pdbx_strand_id
1 'polypeptide(L)'
;MLLALLLLPVAACDDETKDVSYAYACDEPRCHPETGTGQPVRALDLMVVIDNTLGTVDEEVILQGNFPNLVRALKDSAGGLPDLHLGVITPDLGAAPYNIPGCEQPGGDGGRFLKGPNNSCVNPAGQNYVVDVAPRGCTVERAADGVACTAHDCTAAHCEAAAFIGADGVATEPEGLILATDEHGCPRCRNYRNQTLEEVFQCMAITGSSGCGMEQPLEAMRQALLVVPEGNERFLRPAAGLGIFLLMDNDDCSVADTEMFNPEGNINSELGTLTSFRCTEFGIVCDQPWERVLPTGTATYTNCRPRGAGDPDNLLFPISGYVDDVRDLKPSGLLS
;
A
#
# COMPACT_ATOMS: atom_id res chain seq x y z
N MET A 1 19.19 -40.47 -23.61
CA MET A 1 18.23 -39.89 -24.58
C MET A 1 17.32 -38.98 -23.78
N LEU A 2 17.67 -37.71 -23.53
CA LEU A 2 17.80 -36.57 -24.45
C LEU A 2 16.52 -36.37 -25.30
N LEU A 3 15.67 -35.43 -24.86
CA LEU A 3 14.80 -34.52 -25.62
C LEU A 3 13.78 -33.92 -24.65
N ALA A 4 13.37 -32.67 -24.71
CA ALA A 4 13.94 -31.39 -25.07
C ALA A 4 12.95 -30.36 -24.51
N LEU A 5 13.47 -29.31 -23.90
CA LEU A 5 12.73 -28.14 -23.46
C LEU A 5 12.09 -27.46 -24.69
N LEU A 6 10.79 -27.15 -24.63
CA LEU A 6 10.09 -26.31 -25.62
C LEU A 6 9.09 -25.43 -24.86
N LEU A 7 9.64 -24.40 -24.20
CA LEU A 7 8.91 -23.19 -23.83
C LEU A 7 9.01 -22.26 -25.03
N LEU A 8 7.90 -22.06 -25.74
CA LEU A 8 7.76 -21.00 -26.72
C LEU A 8 7.46 -19.68 -25.98
N PRO A 9 8.24 -18.61 -26.23
CA PRO A 9 8.03 -17.31 -25.62
C PRO A 9 6.94 -16.56 -26.41
N VAL A 10 5.97 -15.98 -25.72
CA VAL A 10 5.21 -14.86 -26.29
C VAL A 10 5.95 -13.60 -25.84
N ALA A 11 6.76 -13.10 -26.77
CA ALA A 11 7.33 -11.78 -26.70
C ALA A 11 6.22 -10.73 -26.81
N ALA A 12 6.17 -9.84 -25.83
CA ALA A 12 5.84 -8.44 -26.05
C ALA A 12 7.01 -7.64 -25.43
N CYS A 13 7.99 -7.42 -26.32
CA CYS A 13 8.96 -6.33 -26.46
C CYS A 13 9.25 -5.44 -25.23
N ASP A 14 10.46 -5.00 -24.93
CA ASP A 14 11.87 -5.26 -25.33
C ASP A 14 12.63 -4.39 -24.31
N ASP A 15 13.55 -4.95 -23.53
CA ASP A 15 15.00 -4.91 -23.78
C ASP A 15 15.60 -3.50 -23.65
N GLU A 16 16.19 -3.24 -22.48
CA GLU A 16 17.61 -2.90 -22.39
C GLU A 16 18.01 -2.95 -20.91
N THR A 17 19.20 -3.48 -20.64
CA THR A 17 19.89 -3.37 -19.35
C THR A 17 19.91 -1.90 -18.92
N LYS A 18 18.96 -1.47 -18.08
CA LYS A 18 19.06 -0.19 -17.40
C LYS A 18 20.12 -0.38 -16.33
N ASP A 19 21.31 0.10 -16.63
CA ASP A 19 22.26 0.53 -15.61
C ASP A 19 21.56 1.66 -14.85
N VAL A 20 20.96 1.32 -13.71
CA VAL A 20 20.12 2.23 -12.96
C VAL A 20 21.01 3.12 -12.10
N SER A 21 21.66 4.10 -12.74
CA SER A 21 22.17 5.27 -12.06
C SER A 21 21.10 6.37 -12.13
N TYR A 22 20.33 6.53 -11.05
CA TYR A 22 19.33 7.60 -10.96
C TYR A 22 20.04 8.93 -10.65
N ALA A 23 20.06 9.84 -11.63
CA ALA A 23 20.41 11.23 -11.39
C ALA A 23 19.18 11.93 -10.80
N TYR A 24 19.27 12.27 -9.52
CA TYR A 24 18.32 13.13 -8.81
C TYR A 24 18.15 14.45 -9.55
N ALA A 25 16.95 14.73 -10.06
CA ALA A 25 16.57 16.06 -10.54
C ALA A 25 15.08 16.30 -10.26
N CYS A 26 14.80 16.69 -9.02
CA CYS A 26 13.60 17.45 -8.70
C CYS A 26 14.08 18.84 -8.26
N ASP A 27 13.70 19.87 -9.01
CA ASP A 27 14.11 21.28 -8.81
C ASP A 27 13.27 22.00 -7.71
N GLU A 28 12.47 21.27 -6.94
CA GLU A 28 11.76 21.84 -5.79
C GLU A 28 12.62 21.79 -4.52
N PRO A 29 12.59 22.86 -3.68
CA PRO A 29 13.22 22.87 -2.35
C PRO A 29 12.88 21.67 -1.46
N ARG A 30 11.75 21.01 -1.71
CA ARG A 30 11.23 19.83 -0.99
C ARG A 30 11.90 18.51 -1.37
N CYS A 31 12.64 18.48 -2.47
CA CYS A 31 13.34 17.29 -2.97
C CYS A 31 14.86 17.39 -2.83
N HIS A 32 15.35 18.49 -2.27
CA HIS A 32 16.75 18.57 -1.85
C HIS A 32 16.85 17.96 -0.45
N PRO A 33 17.43 16.74 -0.29
CA PRO A 33 17.84 16.30 1.02
C PRO A 33 18.79 17.38 1.57
N GLU A 34 18.49 17.87 2.77
CA GLU A 34 19.39 18.80 3.45
C GLU A 34 20.80 18.22 3.43
N THR A 35 21.73 19.03 2.94
CA THR A 35 23.11 18.64 2.66
C THR A 35 23.82 18.23 3.95
N GLY A 36 23.77 16.93 4.27
CA GLY A 36 24.68 16.24 5.18
C GLY A 36 25.54 15.29 4.36
N THR A 37 26.85 15.45 4.44
CA THR A 37 27.83 14.63 3.70
C THR A 37 27.67 13.15 4.05
N GLY A 38 27.08 12.34 3.15
CA GLY A 38 27.27 10.89 3.18
C GLY A 38 26.10 9.95 2.87
N GLN A 39 24.87 10.40 2.60
CA GLN A 39 23.77 9.45 2.27
C GLN A 39 23.08 9.76 0.95
N PRO A 40 23.09 8.84 -0.04
CA PRO A 40 22.01 8.78 -1.01
C PRO A 40 20.75 8.32 -0.25
N VAL A 41 19.82 9.24 0.00
CA VAL A 41 18.61 8.95 0.78
C VAL A 41 17.69 8.08 -0.08
N ARG A 42 17.71 6.76 0.16
CA ARG A 42 16.70 5.85 -0.35
C ARG A 42 15.56 5.86 0.65
N ALA A 43 14.47 6.56 0.32
CA ALA A 43 13.26 6.60 1.12
C ALA A 43 12.11 5.92 0.37
N LEU A 44 11.32 5.13 1.09
CA LEU A 44 10.18 4.37 0.58
C LEU A 44 8.98 4.52 1.51
N ASP A 45 7.85 4.95 0.95
CA ASP A 45 6.53 4.88 1.57
C ASP A 45 5.82 3.65 0.99
N LEU A 46 5.55 2.63 1.79
CA LEU A 46 4.90 1.39 1.38
C LEU A 46 3.51 1.30 2.00
N MET A 47 2.47 1.32 1.17
CA MET A 47 1.11 1.05 1.59
C MET A 47 0.69 -0.35 1.15
N VAL A 48 0.11 -1.11 2.08
CA VAL A 48 -0.44 -2.43 1.82
C VAL A 48 -1.95 -2.39 2.07
N VAL A 49 -2.74 -2.75 1.07
CA VAL A 49 -4.20 -2.93 1.18
C VAL A 49 -4.45 -4.42 1.30
N ILE A 50 -5.10 -4.84 2.39
CA ILE A 50 -5.37 -6.25 2.66
C ILE A 50 -6.88 -6.44 2.80
N ASP A 51 -7.42 -7.26 1.92
CA ASP A 51 -8.77 -7.80 2.02
C ASP A 51 -8.90 -8.68 3.27
N ASN A 52 -9.90 -8.36 4.07
CA ASN A 52 -10.18 -8.94 5.37
C ASN A 52 -11.50 -9.72 5.40
N THR A 53 -11.93 -10.28 4.27
CA THR A 53 -13.10 -11.17 4.17
C THR A 53 -12.74 -12.64 4.48
N LEU A 54 -13.75 -13.52 4.56
CA LEU A 54 -13.52 -14.94 4.84
C LEU A 54 -12.76 -15.66 3.73
N GLY A 55 -12.79 -15.16 2.50
CA GLY A 55 -12.15 -15.78 1.35
C GLY A 55 -10.63 -15.77 1.44
N THR A 56 -10.05 -14.74 2.06
CA THR A 56 -8.61 -14.47 2.08
C THR A 56 -7.83 -15.14 3.20
N VAL A 57 -8.49 -15.95 4.04
CA VAL A 57 -7.84 -16.53 5.24
C VAL A 57 -6.63 -17.38 4.86
N ASP A 58 -6.70 -18.14 3.77
CA ASP A 58 -5.59 -18.98 3.31
C ASP A 58 -4.48 -18.12 2.66
N GLU A 59 -4.84 -17.07 1.93
CA GLU A 59 -3.95 -16.08 1.32
C GLU A 59 -3.19 -15.29 2.38
N GLU A 60 -3.86 -14.83 3.44
CA GLU A 60 -3.24 -14.16 4.59
C GLU A 60 -2.18 -15.06 5.23
N VAL A 61 -2.43 -16.37 5.37
CA VAL A 61 -1.47 -17.33 5.92
C VAL A 61 -0.24 -17.50 5.01
N ILE A 62 -0.45 -17.64 3.69
CA ILE A 62 0.65 -17.78 2.72
C ILE A 62 1.49 -16.50 2.66
N LEU A 63 0.83 -15.35 2.71
CA LEU A 63 1.45 -14.04 2.70
C LEU A 63 2.25 -13.77 3.98
N GLN A 64 1.69 -14.09 5.15
CA GLN A 64 2.41 -14.07 6.43
C GLN A 64 3.68 -14.94 6.37
N GLY A 65 3.64 -16.06 5.67
CA GLY A 65 4.80 -16.91 5.43
C GLY A 65 5.89 -16.28 4.55
N ASN A 66 5.53 -15.34 3.67
CA ASN A 66 6.45 -14.72 2.70
C ASN A 66 6.89 -13.28 3.07
N PHE A 67 6.17 -12.58 3.94
CA PHE A 67 6.53 -11.23 4.34
C PHE A 67 7.92 -11.07 4.96
N PRO A 68 8.43 -12.01 5.78
CA PRO A 68 9.82 -11.94 6.22
C PRO A 68 10.82 -11.90 5.05
N ASN A 69 10.47 -12.49 3.89
CA ASN A 69 11.32 -12.44 2.70
C ASN A 69 11.27 -11.08 2.00
N LEU A 70 10.11 -10.42 1.96
CA LEU A 70 9.97 -9.06 1.44
C LEU A 70 10.81 -8.08 2.28
N VAL A 71 10.61 -8.10 3.60
CA VAL A 71 11.36 -7.21 4.51
C VAL A 71 12.86 -7.51 4.44
N ARG A 72 13.24 -8.78 4.37
CA ARG A 72 14.65 -9.17 4.17
C ARG A 72 15.19 -8.65 2.84
N ALA A 73 14.45 -8.74 1.74
CA ALA A 73 14.87 -8.19 0.45
C ALA A 73 15.08 -6.67 0.50
N LEU A 74 14.24 -5.94 1.26
CA LEU A 74 14.43 -4.50 1.48
C LEU A 74 15.71 -4.22 2.28
N LYS A 75 15.98 -5.00 3.34
CA LYS A 75 17.18 -4.87 4.17
C LYS A 75 18.47 -5.22 3.42
N ASP A 76 18.44 -6.29 2.63
CA ASP A 76 19.57 -6.80 1.85
C ASP A 76 19.86 -5.96 0.59
N SER A 77 19.02 -4.97 0.29
CA SER A 77 19.21 -4.07 -0.85
C SER A 77 20.46 -3.20 -0.68
N ALA A 78 21.12 -2.86 -1.79
CA ALA A 78 22.39 -2.12 -1.78
C ALA A 78 22.29 -0.78 -1.02
N GLY A 79 22.91 -0.70 0.17
CA GLY A 79 22.82 0.45 1.07
C GLY A 79 21.96 0.23 2.33
N GLY A 80 21.49 -0.99 2.59
CA GLY A 80 20.72 -1.36 3.79
C GLY A 80 19.22 -1.10 3.67
N LEU A 81 18.49 -1.10 4.79
CA LEU A 81 17.08 -0.74 4.80
C LEU A 81 16.90 0.74 4.38
N PRO A 82 16.01 1.06 3.42
CA PRO A 82 15.67 2.45 3.12
C PRO A 82 14.99 3.14 4.32
N ASP A 83 14.91 4.46 4.29
CA ASP A 83 14.03 5.20 5.19
C ASP A 83 12.59 4.82 4.87
N LEU A 84 11.94 4.09 5.76
CA LEU A 84 10.71 3.37 5.51
C LEU A 84 9.56 3.96 6.29
N HIS A 85 8.51 4.34 5.57
CA HIS A 85 7.16 4.40 6.12
C HIS A 85 6.38 3.18 5.62
N LEU A 86 5.71 2.46 6.52
CA LEU A 86 4.91 1.29 6.14
C LEU A 86 3.56 1.32 6.84
N GLY A 87 2.49 1.34 6.05
CA GLY A 87 1.12 1.35 6.55
C GLY A 87 0.28 0.21 5.95
N VAL A 88 -0.68 -0.28 6.74
CA VAL A 88 -1.67 -1.28 6.32
C VAL A 88 -3.06 -0.68 6.41
N ILE A 89 -3.88 -0.84 5.38
CA ILE A 89 -5.31 -0.51 5.38
C ILE A 89 -6.13 -1.71 4.92
N THR A 90 -7.43 -1.68 5.18
CA THR A 90 -8.43 -2.60 4.61
C THR A 90 -9.20 -1.90 3.48
N PRO A 91 -9.85 -2.65 2.58
CA PRO A 91 -10.73 -2.08 1.57
C PRO A 91 -12.12 -1.69 2.11
N ASP A 92 -12.36 -1.80 3.42
CA ASP A 92 -13.66 -1.59 4.03
C ASP A 92 -13.99 -0.09 4.16
N LEU A 93 -14.93 0.38 3.35
CA LEU A 93 -15.54 1.70 3.44
C LEU A 93 -17.03 1.64 3.83
N GLY A 94 -17.51 0.47 4.24
CA GLY A 94 -18.90 0.18 4.52
C GLY A 94 -19.81 0.25 3.29
N ALA A 95 -21.12 0.17 3.54
CA ALA A 95 -22.14 0.14 2.48
C ALA A 95 -23.28 1.16 2.69
N ALA A 96 -23.02 2.21 3.47
CA ALA A 96 -24.01 3.24 3.77
C ALA A 96 -24.60 3.85 2.47
N PRO A 97 -25.92 4.16 2.44
CA PRO A 97 -26.88 4.14 3.55
C PRO A 97 -27.48 2.77 3.87
N TYR A 98 -27.08 1.71 3.16
CA TYR A 98 -27.62 0.38 3.36
C TYR A 98 -26.89 -0.36 4.47
N ASN A 99 -27.64 -1.19 5.19
CA ASN A 99 -27.10 -2.03 6.25
C ASN A 99 -26.94 -3.46 5.70
N ILE A 100 -25.77 -3.75 5.14
CA ILE A 100 -25.41 -5.07 4.61
C ILE A 100 -24.61 -5.82 5.68
N PRO A 101 -24.85 -7.13 5.90
CA PRO A 101 -24.02 -7.95 6.79
C PRO A 101 -22.52 -7.84 6.47
N GLY A 102 -21.71 -7.51 7.47
CA GLY A 102 -20.26 -7.29 7.34
C GLY A 102 -19.86 -5.87 6.92
N CYS A 103 -20.80 -5.02 6.53
CA CYS A 103 -20.55 -3.63 6.08
C CYS A 103 -21.32 -2.60 6.93
N GLU A 104 -21.72 -2.97 8.15
CA GLU A 104 -22.66 -2.19 8.96
C GLU A 104 -22.08 -0.89 9.50
N GLN A 105 -20.75 -0.76 9.53
CA GLN A 105 -20.07 0.45 9.97
C GLN A 105 -20.10 1.50 8.83
N PRO A 106 -20.80 2.64 9.01
CA PRO A 106 -20.81 3.68 7.99
C PRO A 106 -19.39 4.24 7.78
N GLY A 107 -18.93 4.25 6.53
CA GLY A 107 -17.57 4.67 6.18
C GLY A 107 -16.48 3.65 6.51
N GLY A 108 -16.83 2.47 7.03
CA GLY A 108 -15.90 1.38 7.34
C GLY A 108 -14.65 1.84 8.11
N ASP A 109 -13.50 1.32 7.69
CA ASP A 109 -12.19 1.72 8.17
C ASP A 109 -11.71 3.06 7.55
N GLY A 110 -12.35 3.53 6.50
CA GLY A 110 -12.20 4.90 5.98
C GLY A 110 -10.79 5.22 5.48
N GLY A 111 -10.04 4.21 5.01
CA GLY A 111 -8.65 4.35 4.59
C GLY A 111 -7.67 4.69 5.72
N ARG A 112 -8.06 4.54 7.00
CA ARG A 112 -7.15 4.76 8.13
C ARG A 112 -6.14 3.64 8.21
N PHE A 113 -4.87 3.97 8.49
CA PHE A 113 -3.88 2.95 8.81
C PHE A 113 -4.29 2.20 10.07
N LEU A 114 -4.13 0.88 10.00
CA LEU A 114 -4.45 -0.06 11.05
C LEU A 114 -3.18 -0.76 11.53
N LYS A 115 -3.18 -1.15 12.81
CA LYS A 115 -2.14 -1.98 13.41
C LYS A 115 -2.74 -3.27 13.97
N GLY A 116 -3.16 -4.14 13.06
CA GLY A 116 -3.86 -5.38 13.36
C GLY A 116 -5.35 -5.17 13.67
N PRO A 117 -6.11 -6.25 13.94
CA PRO A 117 -7.55 -6.16 14.12
C PRO A 117 -7.86 -5.31 15.35
N ASN A 118 -8.76 -4.35 15.22
CA ASN A 118 -9.09 -3.37 16.28
C ASN A 118 -7.86 -2.63 16.86
N ASN A 119 -6.81 -2.41 16.06
CA ASN A 119 -5.54 -1.81 16.48
C ASN A 119 -4.85 -2.53 17.67
N SER A 120 -4.99 -3.85 17.72
CA SER A 120 -4.51 -4.69 18.83
C SER A 120 -2.99 -4.87 18.90
N CYS A 121 -2.24 -4.57 17.83
CA CYS A 121 -0.79 -4.67 17.86
C CYS A 121 -0.18 -3.60 18.78
N VAL A 122 0.78 -4.03 19.60
CA VAL A 122 1.50 -3.15 20.54
C VAL A 122 2.31 -2.09 19.78
N ASN A 123 2.94 -2.50 18.68
CA ASN A 123 3.68 -1.65 17.76
C ASN A 123 2.90 -1.52 16.42
N PRO A 124 3.09 -0.45 15.65
CA PRO A 124 3.80 0.79 16.00
C PRO A 124 3.16 1.53 17.19
N ALA A 125 4.00 2.27 17.92
CA ALA A 125 3.62 3.00 19.13
C ALA A 125 3.45 4.49 18.83
N GLY A 126 2.29 5.05 19.18
CA GLY A 126 1.96 6.47 18.95
C GLY A 126 1.47 6.80 17.55
N GLN A 127 1.62 5.87 16.59
CA GLN A 127 1.10 5.94 15.23
C GLN A 127 0.53 4.58 14.82
N ASN A 128 -0.22 4.55 13.71
CA ASN A 128 -0.74 3.31 13.13
C ASN A 128 0.04 2.83 11.89
N TYR A 129 1.10 3.53 11.51
CA TYR A 129 2.05 3.11 10.49
C TYR A 129 3.47 3.08 11.08
N VAL A 130 4.32 2.21 10.53
CA VAL A 130 5.72 2.11 10.92
C VAL A 130 6.47 3.31 10.40
N VAL A 131 7.29 3.89 11.26
CA VAL A 131 8.37 4.81 10.90
C VAL A 131 9.67 4.12 11.27
N ASP A 132 10.57 3.97 10.30
CA ASP A 132 11.95 3.53 10.49
C ASP A 132 12.83 4.34 9.54
N VAL A 133 13.53 5.34 10.07
CA VAL A 133 14.31 6.31 9.27
C VAL A 133 15.70 6.55 9.86
N ALA A 134 16.64 7.05 9.07
CA ALA A 134 17.93 7.49 9.58
C ALA A 134 17.78 8.71 10.51
N PRO A 135 18.54 8.79 11.62
CA PRO A 135 18.58 10.00 12.44
C PRO A 135 19.17 11.19 11.68
N ARG A 136 18.76 12.40 12.05
CA ARG A 136 19.24 13.64 11.44
C ARG A 136 20.13 14.43 12.40
N GLY A 137 21.12 15.13 11.85
CA GLY A 137 22.03 16.01 12.61
C GLY A 137 23.18 15.30 13.32
N CYS A 138 23.42 14.02 13.03
CA CYS A 138 24.54 13.24 13.57
C CYS A 138 25.42 12.66 12.45
N THR A 139 26.61 12.21 12.82
CA THR A 139 27.59 11.53 11.98
C THR A 139 27.41 10.02 12.05
N VAL A 140 27.38 9.37 10.89
CA VAL A 140 27.37 7.90 10.77
C VAL A 140 28.49 7.46 9.83
N GLU A 141 29.43 6.68 10.35
CA GLU A 141 30.52 6.10 9.58
C GLU A 141 30.12 4.73 9.05
N ARG A 142 30.23 4.53 7.73
CA ARG A 142 29.90 3.27 7.05
C ARG A 142 31.16 2.48 6.68
N ALA A 143 31.04 1.16 6.72
CA ALA A 143 32.04 0.25 6.20
C ALA A 143 32.15 0.36 4.67
N ALA A 144 33.22 -0.23 4.11
CA ALA A 144 33.47 -0.21 2.67
C ALA A 144 32.41 -0.95 1.83
N ASP A 145 31.59 -1.81 2.46
CA ASP A 145 30.45 -2.47 1.82
C ASP A 145 29.24 -1.53 1.59
N GLY A 146 29.25 -0.34 2.21
CA GLY A 146 28.16 0.64 2.13
C GLY A 146 26.90 0.25 2.92
N VAL A 147 26.88 -0.90 3.59
CA VAL A 147 25.73 -1.43 4.32
C VAL A 147 25.96 -1.32 5.83
N ALA A 148 27.09 -1.81 6.33
CA ALA A 148 27.39 -1.81 7.76
C ALA A 148 27.84 -0.44 8.26
N CYS A 149 27.53 -0.12 9.52
CA CYS A 149 28.03 1.07 10.19
C CYS A 149 29.10 0.70 11.23
N THR A 150 30.23 1.42 11.19
CA THR A 150 31.38 1.17 12.06
C THR A 150 31.38 2.06 13.31
N ALA A 151 30.80 3.25 13.21
CA ALA A 151 30.66 4.20 14.32
C ALA A 151 29.54 5.22 14.05
N HIS A 152 28.99 5.80 15.10
CA HIS A 152 28.11 6.98 15.01
C HIS A 152 28.13 7.79 16.31
N ASP A 153 27.77 9.07 16.23
CA ASP A 153 27.58 9.97 17.39
C ASP A 153 26.09 10.29 17.68
N CYS A 154 25.18 9.61 16.97
CA CYS A 154 23.74 9.79 17.13
C CYS A 154 23.25 9.52 18.56
N THR A 155 22.27 10.31 18.99
CA THR A 155 21.64 10.33 20.32
C THR A 155 20.12 10.45 20.15
N ALA A 156 19.36 10.28 21.23
CA ALA A 156 17.90 10.38 21.19
C ALA A 156 17.39 11.71 20.60
N ALA A 157 18.11 12.82 20.81
CA ALA A 157 17.76 14.14 20.26
C ALA A 157 17.72 14.17 18.72
N HIS A 158 18.52 13.31 18.07
CA HIS A 158 18.55 13.18 16.61
C HIS A 158 17.36 12.38 16.05
N CYS A 159 16.50 11.85 16.93
CA CYS A 159 15.23 11.19 16.60
C CYS A 159 14.01 11.98 17.09
N GLU A 160 14.20 13.13 17.73
CA GLU A 160 13.07 13.99 18.11
C GLU A 160 12.52 14.72 16.88
N ALA A 161 11.24 15.07 16.89
CA ALA A 161 10.60 15.76 15.77
C ALA A 161 11.35 17.04 15.34
N ALA A 162 11.99 17.72 16.29
CA ALA A 162 12.83 18.90 16.03
C ALA A 162 14.02 18.62 15.08
N ALA A 163 14.58 17.41 15.07
CA ALA A 163 15.65 17.00 14.16
C ALA A 163 15.16 16.84 12.71
N PHE A 164 13.85 16.70 12.50
CA PHE A 164 13.22 16.49 11.20
C PHE A 164 12.49 17.73 10.66
N ILE A 165 12.63 18.88 11.33
CA ILE A 165 12.08 20.15 10.86
C ILE A 165 12.90 20.65 9.67
N GLY A 166 12.26 20.76 8.50
CA GLY A 166 12.86 21.36 7.32
C GLY A 166 12.67 22.88 7.25
N ALA A 167 13.01 23.45 6.09
CA ALA A 167 12.90 24.89 5.84
C ALA A 167 11.48 25.48 5.99
N ASP A 168 10.44 24.66 5.92
CA ASP A 168 9.04 25.06 6.09
C ASP A 168 8.60 25.13 7.57
N GLY A 169 9.47 24.74 8.51
CA GLY A 169 9.19 24.75 9.94
C GLY A 169 8.29 23.59 10.40
N VAL A 170 8.01 22.61 9.53
CA VAL A 170 7.18 21.45 9.85
C VAL A 170 8.06 20.21 9.90
N ALA A 171 7.93 19.42 10.98
CA ALA A 171 8.64 18.15 11.09
C ALA A 171 8.09 17.15 10.07
N THR A 172 8.98 16.53 9.29
CA THR A 172 8.61 15.47 8.33
C THR A 172 8.27 14.15 9.02
N GLU A 173 8.76 13.96 10.25
CA GLU A 173 8.55 12.75 11.04
C GLU A 173 7.69 13.03 12.28
N PRO A 174 6.89 12.05 12.75
CA PRO A 174 6.08 12.22 13.95
C PRO A 174 6.92 12.23 15.24
N GLU A 175 6.31 12.71 16.32
CA GLU A 175 6.91 12.61 17.66
C GLU A 175 6.94 11.17 18.19
N GLY A 176 7.81 10.92 19.17
CA GLY A 176 7.84 9.66 19.92
C GLY A 176 8.75 8.57 19.34
N LEU A 177 9.52 8.87 18.30
CA LEU A 177 10.54 7.97 17.77
C LEU A 177 11.64 7.71 18.80
N ILE A 178 12.21 6.51 18.75
CA ILE A 178 13.39 6.15 19.55
C ILE A 178 14.59 5.91 18.67
N LEU A 179 15.76 6.25 19.20
CA LEU A 179 17.02 5.78 18.65
C LEU A 179 17.19 4.29 18.97
N ALA A 180 17.45 3.50 17.93
CA ALA A 180 17.84 2.11 18.01
C ALA A 180 18.97 1.82 17.03
N THR A 181 19.67 0.70 17.24
CA THR A 181 20.69 0.22 16.30
C THR A 181 20.12 -0.99 15.56
N ASP A 182 20.26 -1.01 14.24
CA ASP A 182 19.85 -2.15 13.40
C ASP A 182 20.88 -3.30 13.42
N GLU A 183 20.61 -4.35 12.65
CA GLU A 183 21.47 -5.54 12.57
C GLU A 183 22.82 -5.30 11.89
N HIS A 184 22.96 -4.18 11.18
CA HIS A 184 24.18 -3.73 10.52
C HIS A 184 24.98 -2.71 11.35
N GLY A 185 24.55 -2.44 12.59
CA GLY A 185 25.20 -1.49 13.48
C GLY A 185 24.83 -0.03 13.20
N CYS A 186 23.88 0.22 12.32
CA CYS A 186 23.47 1.57 11.93
C CYS A 186 22.39 2.13 12.86
N PRO A 187 22.47 3.42 13.24
CA PRO A 187 21.46 4.05 14.05
C PRO A 187 20.19 4.34 13.22
N ARG A 188 19.02 4.09 13.81
CA ARG A 188 17.69 4.26 13.22
C ARG A 188 16.75 4.91 14.23
N CYS A 189 15.91 5.82 13.74
CA CYS A 189 14.81 6.41 14.48
C CYS A 189 13.53 5.67 14.14
N ARG A 190 12.94 4.99 15.13
CA ARG A 190 11.80 4.11 14.89
C ARG A 190 10.69 4.25 15.93
N ASN A 191 9.46 3.87 15.56
CA ASN A 191 8.30 3.88 16.47
C ASN A 191 7.91 2.49 17.00
N TYR A 192 8.85 1.54 17.04
CA TYR A 192 8.61 0.21 17.59
C TYR A 192 9.75 -0.29 18.49
N ARG A 193 9.37 -1.11 19.48
CA ARG A 193 10.25 -1.62 20.56
C ARG A 193 10.08 -3.11 20.76
N ASN A 194 11.18 -3.78 21.15
CA ASN A 194 11.20 -5.19 21.56
C ASN A 194 10.66 -6.17 20.50
N GLN A 195 10.54 -5.72 19.25
CA GLN A 195 10.14 -6.50 18.09
C GLN A 195 10.99 -6.07 16.89
N THR A 196 11.24 -7.00 15.98
CA THR A 196 11.84 -6.69 14.68
C THR A 196 10.81 -6.04 13.75
N LEU A 197 11.26 -5.42 12.65
CA LEU A 197 10.36 -4.87 11.64
C LEU A 197 9.44 -5.96 11.07
N GLU A 198 9.98 -7.17 10.88
CA GLU A 198 9.24 -8.35 10.43
C GLU A 198 8.10 -8.72 11.37
N GLU A 199 8.37 -8.77 12.68
CA GLU A 199 7.36 -9.11 13.70
C GLU A 199 6.27 -8.02 13.79
N VAL A 200 6.65 -6.75 13.68
CA VAL A 200 5.70 -5.63 13.67
C VAL A 200 4.80 -5.73 12.45
N PHE A 201 5.39 -5.86 11.26
CA PHE A 201 4.61 -5.94 10.03
C PHE A 201 3.75 -7.19 9.97
N GLN A 202 4.25 -8.35 10.44
CA GLN A 202 3.46 -9.58 10.53
C GLN A 202 2.22 -9.39 11.41
N CYS A 203 2.32 -8.65 12.51
CA CYS A 203 1.15 -8.32 13.34
C CYS A 203 0.18 -7.38 12.61
N MET A 204 0.71 -6.32 12.00
CA MET A 204 -0.11 -5.32 11.30
C MET A 204 -0.88 -5.91 10.11
N ALA A 205 -0.29 -6.89 9.44
CA ALA A 205 -0.88 -7.52 8.26
C ALA A 205 -1.97 -8.57 8.59
N ILE A 206 -2.28 -8.80 9.87
CA ILE A 206 -3.47 -9.54 10.26
C ILE A 206 -4.62 -8.54 10.27
N THR A 207 -5.53 -8.61 9.30
CA THR A 207 -6.68 -7.71 9.24
C THR A 207 -7.99 -8.36 9.68
N GLY A 208 -7.99 -9.69 9.80
CA GLY A 208 -9.16 -10.47 10.20
C GLY A 208 -9.95 -10.94 8.99
N SER A 209 -11.09 -11.60 9.22
CA SER A 209 -11.85 -12.29 8.17
C SER A 209 -13.34 -11.92 8.15
N SER A 210 -13.69 -10.83 8.83
CA SER A 210 -15.06 -10.35 9.04
C SER A 210 -15.34 -9.01 8.37
N GLY A 211 -14.52 -8.62 7.39
CA GLY A 211 -14.66 -7.38 6.65
C GLY A 211 -15.85 -7.37 5.69
N CYS A 212 -16.13 -6.16 5.19
CA CYS A 212 -17.18 -5.92 4.22
C CYS A 212 -16.92 -6.63 2.89
N GLY A 213 -17.84 -7.51 2.46
CA GLY A 213 -17.76 -8.21 1.17
C GLY A 213 -18.07 -7.35 -0.06
N MET A 214 -18.15 -6.02 0.10
CA MET A 214 -18.22 -5.03 -0.96
C MET A 214 -16.94 -4.18 -0.89
N GLU A 215 -15.83 -4.79 -1.29
CA GLU A 215 -14.49 -4.27 -1.05
C GLU A 215 -14.15 -3.12 -1.98
N GLN A 216 -13.66 -2.01 -1.43
CA GLN A 216 -13.38 -0.79 -2.19
C GLN A 216 -11.87 -0.44 -2.12
N PRO A 217 -10.96 -1.31 -2.60
CA PRO A 217 -9.52 -1.11 -2.41
C PRO A 217 -8.99 0.17 -3.03
N LEU A 218 -9.49 0.57 -4.20
CA LEU A 218 -9.02 1.77 -4.88
C LEU A 218 -9.49 3.05 -4.21
N GLU A 219 -10.76 3.09 -3.78
CA GLU A 219 -11.25 4.22 -3.00
C GLU A 219 -10.60 4.27 -1.62
N ALA A 220 -10.40 3.13 -0.94
CA ALA A 220 -9.72 3.10 0.36
C ALA A 220 -8.27 3.62 0.25
N MET A 221 -7.56 3.26 -0.83
CA MET A 221 -6.26 3.84 -1.17
C MET A 221 -6.34 5.35 -1.35
N ARG A 222 -7.30 5.84 -2.14
CA ARG A 222 -7.50 7.28 -2.36
C ARG A 222 -7.77 8.02 -1.05
N GLN A 223 -8.63 7.46 -0.19
CA GLN A 223 -8.91 8.00 1.14
C GLN A 223 -7.62 8.08 1.97
N ALA A 224 -6.84 6.99 2.01
CA ALA A 224 -5.62 6.91 2.81
C ALA A 224 -4.55 7.93 2.39
N LEU A 225 -4.38 8.15 1.09
CA LEU A 225 -3.25 8.89 0.51
C LEU A 225 -3.57 10.33 0.08
N LEU A 226 -4.78 10.59 -0.39
CA LEU A 226 -5.17 11.92 -0.92
C LEU A 226 -6.11 12.69 0.01
N VAL A 227 -7.07 12.01 0.63
CA VAL A 227 -7.96 12.65 1.63
C VAL A 227 -7.23 12.79 2.97
N VAL A 228 -6.48 11.74 3.35
CA VAL A 228 -5.65 11.66 4.56
C VAL A 228 -6.51 11.78 5.82
N PRO A 229 -7.12 10.66 6.28
CA PRO A 229 -7.87 10.66 7.54
C PRO A 229 -6.94 10.88 8.74
N GLU A 230 -7.55 11.21 9.89
CA GLU A 230 -6.83 11.35 11.15
C GLU A 230 -6.01 10.08 11.46
N GLY A 231 -4.72 10.26 11.76
CA GLY A 231 -3.76 9.19 12.01
C GLY A 231 -2.89 8.80 10.81
N ASN A 232 -3.21 9.26 9.60
CA ASN A 232 -2.40 9.03 8.39
C ASN A 232 -1.45 10.19 8.08
N GLU A 233 -1.47 11.26 8.87
CA GLU A 233 -0.65 12.43 8.62
C GLU A 233 0.84 12.07 8.63
N ARG A 234 1.61 12.74 7.76
CA ARG A 234 3.06 12.55 7.58
C ARG A 234 3.48 11.17 7.04
N PHE A 235 2.55 10.30 6.66
CA PHE A 235 2.91 9.04 6.00
C PHE A 235 3.58 9.27 4.64
N LEU A 236 2.99 10.08 3.75
CA LEU A 236 3.60 10.37 2.45
C LEU A 236 4.70 11.43 2.58
N ARG A 237 5.92 11.08 2.17
CA ARG A 237 7.08 11.98 2.12
C ARG A 237 7.35 12.43 0.69
N PRO A 238 7.44 13.73 0.37
CA PRO A 238 7.59 14.19 -1.02
C PRO A 238 8.77 13.60 -1.79
N ALA A 239 9.89 13.32 -1.10
CA ALA A 239 11.12 12.80 -1.69
C ALA A 239 11.26 11.26 -1.62
N ALA A 240 10.27 10.54 -1.09
CA ALA A 240 10.28 9.07 -1.01
C ALA A 240 9.58 8.44 -2.22
N GLY A 241 10.05 7.28 -2.66
CA GLY A 241 9.28 6.43 -3.57
C GLY A 241 7.99 5.95 -2.90
N LEU A 242 6.95 5.68 -3.69
CA LEU A 242 5.69 5.10 -3.21
C LEU A 242 5.49 3.72 -3.82
N GLY A 243 5.38 2.72 -2.97
CA GLY A 243 4.92 1.38 -3.31
C GLY A 243 3.50 1.15 -2.79
N ILE A 244 2.63 0.61 -3.64
CA ILE A 244 1.26 0.24 -3.27
C ILE A 244 1.08 -1.24 -3.59
N PHE A 245 0.81 -2.05 -2.56
CA PHE A 245 0.56 -3.47 -2.71
C PHE A 245 -0.90 -3.76 -2.38
N LEU A 246 -1.65 -4.30 -3.35
CA LEU A 246 -3.04 -4.71 -3.17
C LEU A 246 -3.07 -6.23 -3.04
N LEU A 247 -3.55 -6.74 -1.92
CA LEU A 247 -3.90 -8.14 -1.74
C LEU A 247 -5.41 -8.27 -1.59
N MET A 248 -6.04 -8.74 -2.67
CA MET A 248 -7.48 -8.85 -2.81
C MET A 248 -7.83 -10.21 -3.40
N ASP A 249 -8.96 -10.79 -3.01
CA ASP A 249 -9.54 -11.94 -3.71
C ASP A 249 -10.84 -11.63 -4.46
N ASN A 250 -11.38 -10.41 -4.28
CA ASN A 250 -12.56 -9.91 -4.99
C ASN A 250 -12.24 -8.77 -5.97
N ASP A 251 -13.19 -8.52 -6.88
CA ASP A 251 -13.16 -7.36 -7.78
C ASP A 251 -13.37 -6.05 -7.00
N ASP A 252 -12.79 -4.96 -7.49
CA ASP A 252 -12.99 -3.63 -6.90
C ASP A 252 -14.46 -3.20 -6.97
N CYS A 253 -15.02 -2.86 -5.80
CA CYS A 253 -16.34 -2.28 -5.61
C CYS A 253 -16.25 -0.81 -5.18
N SER A 254 -15.28 -0.03 -5.69
CA SER A 254 -15.18 1.40 -5.40
C SER A 254 -16.34 2.16 -6.06
N VAL A 255 -17.50 2.12 -5.38
CA VAL A 255 -18.81 2.47 -5.92
C VAL A 255 -19.00 3.99 -5.91
N ALA A 256 -19.39 4.53 -7.06
CA ALA A 256 -19.77 5.94 -7.20
C ALA A 256 -21.26 6.17 -6.88
N ASP A 257 -22.11 5.15 -7.13
CA ASP A 257 -23.54 5.19 -6.82
C ASP A 257 -23.93 4.11 -5.80
N THR A 258 -24.20 4.54 -4.56
CA THR A 258 -24.51 3.65 -3.44
C THR A 258 -25.74 2.78 -3.64
N GLU A 259 -26.62 3.03 -4.62
CA GLU A 259 -27.69 2.09 -4.97
C GLU A 259 -27.16 0.68 -5.31
N MET A 260 -25.90 0.55 -5.71
CA MET A 260 -25.20 -0.73 -5.83
C MET A 260 -25.28 -1.61 -4.57
N PHE A 261 -25.40 -0.99 -3.41
CA PHE A 261 -25.52 -1.64 -2.10
C PHE A 261 -26.97 -1.90 -1.68
N ASN A 262 -27.94 -1.53 -2.51
CA ASN A 262 -29.34 -1.77 -2.21
C ASN A 262 -29.63 -3.28 -2.10
N PRO A 263 -30.06 -3.80 -0.93
CA PRO A 263 -30.30 -5.22 -0.72
C PRO A 263 -31.60 -5.70 -1.40
N GLU A 264 -32.43 -4.77 -1.87
CA GLU A 264 -33.64 -5.10 -2.60
C GLU A 264 -33.32 -5.60 -4.02
N GLY A 265 -34.11 -6.60 -4.44
CA GLY A 265 -34.03 -7.16 -5.78
C GLY A 265 -33.80 -8.66 -5.79
N ASN A 266 -33.91 -9.23 -6.98
CA ASN A 266 -33.56 -10.61 -7.26
C ASN A 266 -32.79 -10.66 -8.59
N ILE A 267 -32.49 -11.86 -9.07
CA ILE A 267 -31.72 -12.09 -10.29
C ILE A 267 -32.23 -11.31 -11.53
N ASN A 268 -33.53 -11.00 -11.59
CA ASN A 268 -34.16 -10.28 -12.70
C ASN A 268 -34.30 -8.76 -12.47
N SER A 269 -33.94 -8.26 -11.28
CA SER A 269 -33.93 -6.81 -10.99
C SER A 269 -32.83 -6.11 -11.76
N GLU A 270 -32.91 -4.79 -11.92
CA GLU A 270 -31.91 -4.01 -12.66
C GLU A 270 -30.48 -4.25 -12.15
N LEU A 271 -30.27 -4.22 -10.83
CA LEU A 271 -28.99 -4.50 -10.19
C LEU A 271 -28.75 -6.00 -9.90
N GLY A 272 -29.70 -6.88 -10.20
CA GLY A 272 -29.61 -8.30 -9.84
C GLY A 272 -29.68 -8.56 -8.34
N THR A 273 -29.23 -9.75 -7.91
CA THR A 273 -29.09 -10.07 -6.47
C THR A 273 -27.92 -9.29 -5.87
N LEU A 274 -28.01 -8.89 -4.60
CA LEU A 274 -26.91 -8.25 -3.89
C LEU A 274 -25.76 -9.25 -3.64
N THR A 275 -24.77 -9.24 -4.53
CA THR A 275 -23.50 -9.97 -4.42
C THR A 275 -22.37 -9.10 -4.97
N SER A 276 -21.11 -9.43 -4.65
CA SER A 276 -19.94 -8.73 -5.18
C SER A 276 -19.86 -8.74 -6.71
N PHE A 277 -20.54 -9.70 -7.37
CA PHE A 277 -20.66 -9.73 -8.83
C PHE A 277 -21.28 -8.45 -9.43
N ARG A 278 -22.07 -7.68 -8.68
CA ARG A 278 -22.53 -6.36 -9.14
C ARG A 278 -21.34 -5.49 -9.54
N CYS A 279 -20.26 -5.52 -8.78
CA CYS A 279 -19.06 -4.71 -9.04
C CYS A 279 -18.41 -5.10 -10.37
N THR A 280 -18.32 -6.39 -10.67
CA THR A 280 -17.91 -6.89 -11.98
C THR A 280 -18.88 -6.44 -13.08
N GLU A 281 -20.19 -6.64 -12.89
CA GLU A 281 -21.22 -6.38 -13.90
C GLU A 281 -21.29 -4.90 -14.33
N PHE A 282 -21.21 -4.00 -13.34
CA PHE A 282 -21.33 -2.56 -13.52
C PHE A 282 -19.98 -1.83 -13.57
N GLY A 283 -18.86 -2.51 -13.30
CA GLY A 283 -17.51 -1.95 -13.38
C GLY A 283 -16.74 -2.38 -14.63
N ILE A 284 -17.07 -3.54 -15.22
CA ILE A 284 -16.34 -4.14 -16.33
C ILE A 284 -17.27 -4.33 -17.52
N VAL A 285 -16.76 -4.00 -18.71
CA VAL A 285 -17.42 -4.28 -19.99
C VAL A 285 -16.56 -5.23 -20.83
N CYS A 286 -17.18 -6.27 -21.35
CA CYS A 286 -16.60 -7.24 -22.28
C CYS A 286 -17.36 -7.21 -23.62
N ASP A 287 -16.89 -7.94 -24.62
CA ASP A 287 -17.62 -8.06 -25.90
C ASP A 287 -18.97 -8.77 -25.73
N GLN A 288 -19.05 -9.69 -24.77
CA GLN A 288 -20.24 -10.44 -24.41
C GLN A 288 -20.96 -9.78 -23.22
N PRO A 289 -22.31 -9.81 -23.19
CA PRO A 289 -23.06 -9.35 -22.02
C PRO A 289 -22.85 -10.30 -20.84
N TRP A 290 -22.86 -9.77 -19.62
CA TRP A 290 -22.79 -10.57 -18.41
C TRP A 290 -23.98 -11.49 -18.25
N GLU A 291 -23.71 -12.76 -17.91
CA GLU A 291 -24.73 -13.75 -17.57
C GLU A 291 -24.77 -13.98 -16.06
N ARG A 292 -25.84 -13.50 -15.41
CA ARG A 292 -26.01 -13.65 -13.96
C ARG A 292 -26.32 -15.07 -13.50
N VAL A 293 -26.83 -15.90 -14.41
CA VAL A 293 -27.03 -17.33 -14.18
C VAL A 293 -26.04 -18.05 -15.08
N LEU A 294 -24.98 -18.60 -14.49
CA LEU A 294 -24.00 -19.34 -15.27
C LEU A 294 -24.69 -20.51 -16.00
N PRO A 295 -24.55 -20.59 -17.34
CA PRO A 295 -25.10 -21.69 -18.10
C PRO A 295 -24.36 -22.98 -17.72
N THR A 296 -24.97 -24.13 -17.99
CA THR A 296 -24.29 -25.41 -17.75
C THR A 296 -23.01 -25.49 -18.59
N GLY A 297 -21.85 -25.39 -17.95
CA GLY A 297 -20.54 -25.37 -18.63
C GLY A 297 -19.69 -24.16 -18.25
N THR A 298 -18.90 -23.67 -19.19
CA THR A 298 -18.00 -22.53 -19.03
C THR A 298 -18.49 -21.36 -19.87
N ALA A 299 -18.57 -20.16 -19.29
CA ALA A 299 -18.74 -18.92 -20.03
C ALA A 299 -17.36 -18.32 -20.35
N THR A 300 -17.21 -17.71 -21.53
CA THR A 300 -15.97 -17.06 -21.94
C THR A 300 -16.26 -15.62 -22.32
N TYR A 301 -15.54 -14.71 -21.68
CA TYR A 301 -15.62 -13.28 -21.92
C TYR A 301 -14.30 -12.80 -22.55
N THR A 302 -14.38 -11.94 -23.56
CA THR A 302 -13.21 -11.44 -24.30
C THR A 302 -13.16 -9.92 -24.30
N ASN A 303 -11.96 -9.37 -24.42
CA ASN A 303 -11.69 -7.93 -24.48
C ASN A 303 -12.30 -7.13 -23.33
N CYS A 304 -12.38 -7.76 -22.15
CA CYS A 304 -12.85 -7.15 -20.92
C CYS A 304 -11.96 -5.99 -20.50
N ARG A 305 -12.58 -4.89 -20.10
CA ARG A 305 -11.91 -3.68 -19.62
C ARG A 305 -12.78 -2.95 -18.61
N PRO A 306 -12.19 -2.14 -17.72
CA PRO A 306 -12.97 -1.23 -16.88
C PRO A 306 -13.85 -0.33 -17.73
N ARG A 307 -15.06 -0.03 -17.24
CA ARG A 307 -15.94 0.95 -17.87
C ARG A 307 -15.35 2.35 -17.73
N GLY A 308 -15.53 3.12 -18.80
CA GLY A 308 -14.96 4.46 -18.90
C GLY A 308 -15.77 5.51 -18.16
N ALA A 309 -15.17 6.68 -17.96
CA ALA A 309 -15.90 7.86 -17.50
C ALA A 309 -17.01 8.22 -18.50
N GLY A 310 -18.24 8.42 -18.02
CA GLY A 310 -19.40 8.78 -18.83
C GLY A 310 -20.15 7.61 -19.48
N ASP A 311 -19.73 6.37 -19.25
CA ASP A 311 -20.57 5.20 -19.53
C ASP A 311 -21.78 5.24 -18.58
N PRO A 312 -23.03 5.27 -19.08
CA PRO A 312 -24.23 5.37 -18.24
C PRO A 312 -24.45 4.14 -17.35
N ASP A 313 -23.85 2.99 -17.69
CA ASP A 313 -23.96 1.77 -16.90
C ASP A 313 -22.82 1.63 -15.86
N ASN A 314 -21.88 2.59 -15.82
CA ASN A 314 -20.80 2.55 -14.85
C ASN A 314 -21.25 3.10 -13.51
N LEU A 315 -21.42 2.20 -12.54
CA LEU A 315 -21.81 2.55 -11.16
C LEU A 315 -20.59 2.65 -10.21
N LEU A 316 -19.39 2.45 -10.73
CA LEU A 316 -18.12 2.55 -10.01
C LEU A 316 -17.37 3.83 -10.41
N PHE A 317 -16.48 4.30 -9.54
CA PHE A 317 -15.55 5.34 -9.92
C PHE A 317 -14.64 4.85 -11.06
N PRO A 318 -14.44 5.64 -12.14
CA PRO A 318 -13.58 5.24 -13.24
C PRO A 318 -12.13 5.03 -12.79
N ILE A 319 -11.54 3.89 -13.16
CA ILE A 319 -10.13 3.54 -12.86
C ILE A 319 -9.15 4.64 -13.25
N SER A 320 -9.43 5.38 -14.33
CA SER A 320 -8.57 6.48 -14.76
C SER A 320 -8.37 7.55 -13.68
N GLY A 321 -9.38 7.82 -12.86
CA GLY A 321 -9.28 8.77 -11.76
C GLY A 321 -8.22 8.34 -10.74
N TYR A 322 -8.23 7.08 -10.34
CA TYR A 322 -7.23 6.52 -9.41
C TYR A 322 -5.82 6.47 -10.01
N VAL A 323 -5.72 6.15 -11.30
CA VAL A 323 -4.42 6.16 -12.01
C VAL A 323 -3.83 7.56 -12.06
N ASP A 324 -4.66 8.57 -12.35
CA ASP A 324 -4.23 9.97 -12.40
C ASP A 324 -3.86 10.46 -10.98
N ASP A 325 -4.67 10.15 -9.97
CA ASP A 325 -4.37 10.45 -8.57
C ASP A 325 -2.98 9.91 -8.16
N VAL A 326 -2.70 8.61 -8.43
CA VAL A 326 -1.40 7.99 -8.07
C VAL A 326 -0.25 8.61 -8.87
N ARG A 327 -0.46 8.96 -10.14
CA ARG A 327 0.54 9.64 -10.97
C ARG A 327 0.89 11.03 -10.46
N ASP A 328 -0.10 11.72 -9.91
CA ASP A 328 0.07 13.09 -9.41
C ASP A 328 0.67 13.12 -7.98
N LEU A 329 0.62 12.00 -7.25
CA LEU A 329 1.20 11.91 -5.89
C LEU A 329 2.72 12.03 -5.86
N LYS A 330 3.43 11.59 -6.91
CA LYS A 330 4.90 11.60 -6.96
C LYS A 330 5.39 11.99 -8.36
N PRO A 331 6.50 12.74 -8.47
CA PRO A 331 7.18 12.96 -9.75
C PRO A 331 7.46 11.64 -10.49
N SER A 332 7.46 11.69 -11.83
CA SER A 332 7.65 10.53 -12.68
C SER A 332 8.93 9.74 -12.31
N GLY A 333 8.80 8.44 -12.00
CA GLY A 333 9.91 7.56 -11.63
C GLY A 333 10.05 7.26 -10.13
N LEU A 334 9.19 7.85 -9.28
CA LEU A 334 9.09 7.54 -7.84
C LEU A 334 7.86 6.65 -7.51
N LEU A 335 7.21 6.09 -8.53
CA LEU A 335 6.10 5.15 -8.40
C LEU A 335 6.61 3.77 -8.77
N SER A 336 6.40 2.79 -7.90
CA SER A 336 6.81 1.38 -8.10
C SER A 336 5.65 0.43 -7.88
#